data_AF-A0A9D6HW93-F1
#
_entry.id   AF-A0A9D6HW93-F1
#
_cell.length_a   1.000
_cell.length_b   1.000
_cell.length_c   1.000
_cell.angle_alpha   90.00
_cell.angle_beta   90.00
_cell.angle_gamma   90.00
#
_symmetry.space_group_name_H-M   'P 1'
#
loop_
_entity.id
_entity.type
_entity.pdbx_description
1 polymer ?
#
loop_
_entity_poly.entity_id
_entity_poly.type
_entity_poly.pdbx_seq_one_letter_code
_entity_poly.pdbx_strand_id
1 'polypeptide(L)' 'MKFLLDACVSSKSLRDRLKSLGHDVSSALEIDPRATDKFLMELARSEERVILTEDKDFGELVFLKKLRIRGSYDSSK' A
#
# COMPACT_ATOMS: atom_id res chain seq x y z
N MET A 1 11.18 -6.34 4.17
CA MET A 1 10.30 -5.85 3.09
C MET A 1 10.33 -4.34 3.08
N LYS A 2 9.94 -3.70 1.97
CA LYS A 2 9.77 -2.25 1.91
C LYS A 2 8.28 -1.93 1.83
N PHE A 3 7.82 -1.01 2.66
CA PHE A 3 6.44 -0.58 2.73
C PHE A 3 6.34 0.90 2.35
N LEU A 4 5.24 1.23 1.66
CA LEU A 4 4.77 2.60 1.45
C LEU A 4 3.37 2.68 2.07
N LEU A 5 3.22 3.44 3.14
CA LEU A 5 1.94 3.66 3.78
C LEU A 5 1.24 4.81 3.08
N ASP A 6 0.03 4.56 2.63
CA ASP A 6 -0.86 5.60 2.10
C ASP A 6 -1.26 6.58 3.21
N ALA A 7 -1.70 7.77 2.84
CA ALA A 7 -2.07 8.84 3.76
C ALA A 7 -3.14 8.39 4.77
N CYS A 8 -4.10 7.58 4.32
CA CYS A 8 -5.19 7.03 5.15
C CYS A 8 -4.69 6.13 6.31
N VAL A 9 -3.58 5.41 6.13
CA VAL A 9 -3.05 4.44 7.12
C VAL A 9 -1.71 4.86 7.72
N SER A 10 -1.30 6.12 7.51
CA SER A 10 -0.01 6.66 7.98
C SER A 10 -0.01 7.00 9.47
N SER A 11 -0.46 6.08 10.33
CA SER A 11 -0.36 6.23 11.79
C SER A 11 1.07 5.98 12.28
N LYS A 12 1.49 6.72 13.33
CA LYS A 12 2.83 6.57 13.92
C LYS A 12 3.05 5.17 14.50
N SER A 13 2.05 4.63 15.19
CA SER A 13 2.12 3.30 15.81
C SER A 13 2.35 2.19 14.78
N LEU A 14 1.68 2.24 13.62
CA LEU A 14 1.90 1.29 12.53
C LEU A 14 3.32 1.41 11.95
N ARG A 15 3.79 2.64 11.69
CA ARG A 15 5.17 2.88 11.22
C ARG A 15 6.20 2.31 12.18
N ASP A 16 6.08 2.63 13.47
CA ASP A 16 7.03 2.19 14.49
C ASP A 16 7.02 0.66 14.64
N ARG A 17 5.84 0.03 14.57
CA ARG A 17 5.72 -1.43 14.61
C ARG A 17 6.40 -2.08 13.42
N LEU A 18 6.13 -1.63 12.19
CA LEU A 18 6.75 -2.19 10.98
C LEU A 18 8.27 -2.00 10.98
N LYS A 19 8.76 -0.83 11.42
CA LYS A 19 10.19 -0.56 11.59
C LYS A 19 10.81 -1.50 12.64
N SER A 20 10.16 -1.73 13.77
CA SER A 20 10.63 -2.66 14.82
C SER A 20 10.76 -4.11 14.35
N LEU A 21 10.01 -4.49 13.30
CA LEU A 21 10.09 -5.80 12.66
C LEU A 21 11.21 -5.87 11.60
N GLY A 22 12.04 -4.82 11.46
CA GLY A 22 13.14 -4.76 10.51
C GLY A 22 12.71 -4.46 9.08
N HIS A 23 11.57 -3.78 8.89
CA HIS A 23 11.12 -3.36 7.57
C HIS A 23 11.55 -1.92 7.26
N ASP A 24 11.76 -1.65 5.97
CA ASP A 24 11.90 -0.29 5.43
C ASP A 24 10.49 0.27 5.25
N VAL A 25 10.22 1.43 5.81
CA VAL A 25 8.87 1.99 5.88
C VAL A 25 8.92 3.47 5.53
N SER A 26 8.24 3.83 4.45
CA SER A 26 7.96 5.21 4.03
C SER A 26 6.46 5.49 4.14
N SER A 27 6.09 6.76 4.27
CA SER A 27 4.70 7.21 4.36
C SER A 27 4.45 8.27 3.30
N ALA A 28 3.30 8.22 2.62
CA ALA A 28 2.88 9.23 1.67
C ALA A 28 2.92 10.64 2.28
N LEU A 29 2.46 10.78 3.53
CA LEU A 29 2.52 12.04 4.28
C LEU A 29 3.95 12.55 4.54
N GLU A 30 4.94 11.65 4.59
CA GLU A 30 6.35 12.02 4.81
C GLU A 30 7.05 12.38 3.49
N ILE A 31 6.59 11.82 2.37
CA ILE A 31 7.12 12.08 1.03
C ILE A 31 6.56 13.40 0.49
N ASP A 32 5.24 13.48 0.36
CA ASP A 32 4.50 14.69 -0.01
C ASP A 32 3.02 14.50 0.38
N PRO A 33 2.46 15.29 1.31
CA PRO A 33 1.05 15.23 1.67
C PRO A 33 0.08 15.47 0.50
N ARG A 34 0.56 16.01 -0.63
CA ARG A 34 -0.19 16.25 -1.86
C ARG A 34 0.18 15.28 -2.98
N ALA A 35 0.95 14.23 -2.67
CA ALA A 35 1.28 13.19 -3.63
C ALA A 35 0.01 12.61 -4.24
N THR A 36 0.02 12.46 -5.57
CA THR A 36 -1.07 11.79 -6.28
C THR A 36 -0.91 10.28 -6.17
N ASP A 37 -2.02 9.54 -6.24
CA ASP A 37 -2.00 8.07 -6.22
C ASP A 37 -1.07 7.51 -7.32
N LYS A 38 -1.11 8.11 -8.52
CA LYS A 38 -0.22 7.73 -9.63
C LYS A 38 1.25 7.83 -9.25
N PHE A 39 1.64 8.92 -8.59
CA PHE A 39 3.01 9.10 -8.14
C PHE A 39 3.40 8.07 -7.07
N LEU A 40 2.53 7.82 -6.08
CA LEU A 40 2.78 6.82 -5.03
C LEU A 40 2.89 5.41 -5.62
N MET A 41 2.08 5.09 -6.63
CA MET A 41 2.14 3.83 -7.37
C MET A 41 3.44 3.67 -8.17
N GLU A 42 3.88 4.72 -8.86
CA GLU A 42 5.16 4.72 -9.59
C GLU A 42 6.35 4.59 -8.63
N LEU A 43 6.31 5.29 -7.50
CA LEU A 43 7.31 5.19 -6.44
C LEU A 43 7.37 3.77 -5.87
N ALA A 44 6.23 3.20 -5.48
CA ALA A 44 6.18 1.85 -4.95
C ALA A 44 6.69 0.81 -5.97
N ARG A 45 6.32 0.96 -7.24
CA ARG A 45 6.80 0.07 -8.31
C ARG A 45 8.31 0.20 -8.52
N SER A 46 8.84 1.42 -8.59
CA SER A 46 10.27 1.66 -8.85
C SER A 46 11.16 1.20 -7.70
N GLU A 47 10.68 1.33 -6.45
CA GLU A 47 11.44 0.96 -5.26
C GLU A 47 11.13 -0.45 -4.74
N GLU A 48 10.23 -1.19 -5.41
CA GLU A 48 9.73 -2.51 -5.01
C GLU A 48 9.07 -2.52 -3.62
N ARG A 49 8.25 -1.50 -3.34
CA ARG A 49 7.48 -1.37 -2.09
C ARG A 49 6.10 -2.00 -2.20
N VAL A 50 5.65 -2.56 -1.09
CA VAL A 50 4.25 -2.93 -0.86
C VAL A 50 3.50 -1.71 -0.36
N ILE A 51 2.42 -1.32 -1.04
CA ILE A 51 1.54 -0.25 -0.57
C ILE A 51 0.58 -0.82 0.47
N LEU A 52 0.49 -0.16 1.63
CA LEU A 52 -0.56 -0.35 2.62
C LEU A 52 -1.55 0.80 2.49
N THR A 53 -2.83 0.50 2.32
CA THR A 53 -3.93 1.46 2.22
C THR A 53 -5.20 0.87 2.83
N GLU A 54 -6.13 1.71 3.26
CA GLU A 54 -7.45 1.36 3.82
C GLU A 54 -8.54 2.10 3.04
N ASP A 55 -8.52 1.94 1.71
CA ASP A 55 -9.56 2.48 0.84
C ASP A 55 -10.39 1.33 0.25
N LYS A 56 -11.72 1.51 0.31
CA LYS A 56 -12.74 0.50 -0.01
C LYS A 56 -12.90 0.28 -1.51
N ASP A 57 -12.37 1.17 -2.34
CA ASP A 57 -12.44 1.04 -3.81
C ASP A 57 -11.21 0.34 -4.42
N PHE A 58 -10.29 -0.18 -3.58
CA PHE A 58 -9.11 -0.94 -4.01
C PHE A 58 -9.40 -2.42 -4.36
N GLY A 59 -10.65 -2.77 -4.68
CA GLY A 59 -11.00 -4.11 -5.18
C GLY A 59 -10.19 -4.57 -6.40
N GLU A 60 -9.54 -3.64 -7.12
CA GLU A 60 -8.74 -3.93 -8.32
C GLU A 60 -7.22 -3.78 -8.15
N LEU A 61 -6.70 -3.29 -7.03
CA LEU A 61 -5.27 -3.01 -6.89
C LEU A 61 -4.49 -4.18 -6.26
N VAL A 62 -4.29 -5.15 -7.14
CA VAL A 62 -3.46 -6.34 -7.09
C VAL A 62 -2.23 -6.25 -6.17
N PHE A 63 -2.21 -7.18 -5.21
CA PHE A 63 -1.02 -7.68 -4.53
C PHE A 63 0.08 -8.07 -5.52
N LEU A 64 1.16 -7.29 -5.59
CA LEU A 64 2.35 -7.68 -6.33
C LEU A 64 3.08 -8.82 -5.59
N LYS A 65 2.74 -10.03 -6.06
CA LYS A 65 3.46 -11.32 -6.07
C LYS A 65 3.04 -12.42 -5.06
N LYS A 66 2.23 -13.34 -5.61
CA LYS A 66 2.03 -14.78 -5.30
C LYS A 66 1.19 -15.17 -4.07
N LEU A 67 -0.07 -14.76 -4.03
CA LEU A 67 -1.13 -15.62 -3.50
C LEU A 67 -2.26 -15.70 -4.52
N ARG A 68 -2.53 -16.90 -5.06
CA ARG A 68 -3.71 -17.18 -5.88
C ARG A 68 -4.93 -17.01 -4.98
N ILE A 69 -5.65 -15.90 -5.11
CA ILE A 69 -7.00 -15.79 -4.56
C ILE A 69 -7.97 -16.06 -5.70
N ARG A 70 -8.68 -17.19 -5.63
CA ARG A 70 -9.76 -17.54 -6.53
C ARG A 70 -11.04 -16.96 -5.94
N GLY A 71 -11.36 -15.72 -6.30
CA GLY A 71 -12.63 -15.08 -6.01
C GLY A 71 -13.37 -14.80 -7.30
N SER A 72 -14.32 -15.66 -7.65
CA SER A 72 -15.30 -15.42 -8.71
C SER A 72 -16.41 -14.54 -8.13
N TYR A 73 -16.45 -13.27 -8.51
CA TYR A 73 -17.64 -12.43 -8.35
C TYR A 73 -18.48 -12.56 -9.62
N ASP A 74 -19.62 -13.23 -9.49
CA ASP A 74 -20.72 -13.25 -10.45
C ASP A 74 -21.58 -12.01 -10.20
N SER A 75 -21.53 -11.07 -11.13
CA SER A 75 -22.37 -9.87 -11.13
C SER A 75 -23.70 -10.18 -11.81
N SER A 76 -24.55 -10.94 -11.13
CA SER A 76 -25.95 -11.13 -11.52
C SER A 76 -26.86 -10.70 -10.38
N LYS A 77 -27.17 -9.40 -10.30
CA LYS A 77 -28.50 -8.83 -9.97
C LYS A 77 -28.49 -7.31 -10.01
#